data_AF-A0A6G1BPQ4-F1
#
_entry.id   AF-A0A6G1BPQ4-F1
#
_cell.length_a   1.000
_cell.length_b   1.000
_cell.length_c   1.000
_cell.angle_alpha   90.00
_cell.angle_beta   90.00
_cell.angle_gamma   90.00
#
_symmetry.space_group_name_H-M   'P 1'
#
loop_
_entity.id
_entity.type
_entity.pdbx_description
1 polymer ?
#
loop_
_entity_poly.entity_id
_entity_poly.type
_entity_poly.pdbx_seq_one_letter_code
_entity_poly.pdbx_strand_id
1 'polypeptide(L)'
;LPSQMNVGQIFEGSLGLAGDLLKKHYRIAPFDERYEQEASRKLVFSELYEASKQTKNLWVFEPKYPGKSKIFDGRTGDPFEQLVLIGKSYILKLIHQVDEKIHRRST
;
A
#
# COMPACT_ATOMS: atom_id res chain seq x y z
N LEU A 1 4.69 12.12 0.26
CA LEU A 1 3.37 12.06 -0.42
C LEU A 1 2.64 13.42 -0.50
N PRO A 2 2.72 14.37 0.45
CA PRO A 2 2.02 15.65 0.27
C PRO A 2 2.57 16.49 -0.92
N SER A 3 3.87 16.36 -1.21
CA SER A 3 4.55 17.07 -2.30
C SER A 3 4.49 16.37 -3.66
N GLN A 4 4.14 15.09 -3.70
CA GLN A 4 4.00 14.30 -4.92
C GLN A 4 2.63 13.62 -4.88
N MET A 5 1.70 14.08 -5.72
CA MET A 5 0.28 13.66 -5.75
C MET A 5 0.08 12.25 -6.34
N ASN A 6 0.87 11.26 -5.90
CA ASN A 6 0.83 9.87 -6.38
C ASN A 6 -0.04 8.99 -5.49
N VAL A 7 -1.34 9.30 -5.40
CA VAL A 7 -2.31 8.58 -4.56
C VAL A 7 -2.45 7.10 -4.97
N GLY A 8 -2.21 6.78 -6.25
CA GLY A 8 -2.26 5.42 -6.77
C GLY A 8 -1.35 4.43 -6.03
N GLN A 9 -0.21 4.88 -5.50
CA GLN A 9 0.71 4.04 -4.71
C GLN A 9 0.05 3.54 -3.42
N ILE A 10 -0.81 4.36 -2.82
CA ILE A 10 -1.54 4.02 -1.60
C ILE A 10 -2.56 2.91 -1.90
N PHE A 11 -3.28 3.04 -3.02
CA PHE A 11 -4.25 2.04 -3.45
C PHE A 11 -3.60 0.74 -3.89
N GLU A 12 -2.46 0.80 -4.60
CA GLU A 12 -1.67 -0.37 -4.99
C GLU A 12 -1.28 -1.20 -3.77
N GLY A 13 -0.67 -0.56 -2.76
CA GLY A 13 -0.27 -1.24 -1.53
C GLY A 13 -1.46 -1.91 -0.82
N SER A 14 -2.57 -1.18 -0.72
CA SER A 14 -3.78 -1.66 -0.02
C SER A 14 -4.43 -2.84 -0.75
N LEU A 15 -4.56 -2.75 -2.07
CA LEU A 15 -5.10 -3.83 -2.91
C LEU A 15 -4.17 -5.05 -2.94
N GLY A 16 -2.87 -4.82 -2.96
CA GLY A 16 -1.87 -5.88 -2.89
C GLY A 16 -1.94 -6.68 -1.58
N LEU A 17 -2.23 -5.99 -0.45
CA LEU A 17 -2.46 -6.66 0.83
C LEU A 17 -3.73 -7.53 0.79
N ALA A 18 -4.84 -6.97 0.29
CA ALA A 18 -6.09 -7.72 0.14
C ALA A 18 -5.90 -8.95 -0.76
N GLY A 19 -5.19 -8.80 -1.89
CA GLY A 19 -4.90 -9.90 -2.81
C GLY A 19 -4.03 -11.00 -2.21
N ASP A 20 -3.05 -10.65 -1.37
CA ASP A 20 -2.21 -11.64 -0.70
C ASP A 20 -3.00 -12.49 0.31
N LEU A 21 -3.92 -11.85 1.03
CA LEU A 21 -4.81 -12.49 2.00
C LEU A 21 -5.87 -13.36 1.32
N LEU A 22 -6.45 -12.87 0.22
CA LEU A 22 -7.48 -13.56 -0.56
C LEU A 22 -6.92 -14.57 -1.58
N LYS A 23 -5.59 -14.61 -1.75
CA LYS A 23 -4.89 -15.38 -2.81
C LYS A 23 -5.42 -15.05 -4.21
N LYS A 24 -5.61 -13.76 -4.48
CA LYS A 24 -6.08 -13.22 -5.76
C LYS A 24 -5.04 -12.30 -6.39
N HIS A 25 -5.05 -12.27 -7.72
CA HIS A 25 -4.30 -11.29 -8.50
C HIS A 25 -5.28 -10.35 -9.19
N TYR A 26 -5.00 -9.05 -9.12
CA TYR A 26 -5.83 -8.01 -9.73
C TYR A 26 -5.13 -7.43 -10.95
N ARG A 27 -5.93 -7.17 -11.99
CA ARG A 27 -5.52 -6.39 -13.15
C ARG A 27 -6.46 -5.18 -13.25
N ILE A 28 -5.91 -4.00 -13.00
CA ILE A 28 -6.67 -2.73 -13.05
C ILE A 28 -6.48 -2.11 -14.44
N ALA A 29 -7.57 -1.72 -15.08
CA ALA A 29 -7.51 -0.95 -16.32
C ALA A 29 -7.13 0.50 -16.01
N PRO A 30 -6.28 1.16 -16.82
CA PRO A 30 -6.01 2.58 -16.65
C PRO A 30 -7.28 3.43 -16.77
N PHE A 31 -7.37 4.51 -15.98
CA PHE A 31 -8.49 5.48 -16.01
C PHE A 31 -9.87 4.88 -15.66
N ASP A 32 -9.92 4.08 -14.60
CA ASP A 32 -11.13 3.47 -14.04
C ASP A 32 -12.18 4.49 -13.57
N GLU A 33 -11.76 5.68 -13.12
CA GLU A 33 -12.65 6.77 -12.68
C GLU A 33 -13.61 7.29 -13.76
N ARG A 34 -13.37 6.97 -15.04
CA ARG A 34 -14.31 7.31 -16.14
C ARG A 34 -15.64 6.56 -16.04
N TYR A 35 -15.64 5.41 -15.37
CA TYR A 35 -16.83 4.56 -15.24
C TYR A 35 -17.61 4.87 -13.96
N GLU A 36 -16.90 5.20 -12.88
CA GLU A 36 -17.52 5.52 -11.59
C GLU A 36 -16.66 6.47 -10.77
N GLN A 37 -17.30 7.43 -10.09
CA GLN A 37 -16.59 8.28 -9.13
C GLN A 37 -16.02 7.45 -7.97
N GLU A 38 -14.75 7.70 -7.64
CA GLU A 38 -13.97 7.00 -6.62
C GLU A 38 -13.89 5.47 -6.82
N ALA A 39 -13.94 4.98 -8.06
CA ALA A 39 -13.92 3.56 -8.41
C ALA A 39 -12.80 2.78 -7.69
N SER A 40 -11.55 3.27 -7.79
CA SER A 40 -10.38 2.69 -7.12
C SER A 40 -10.58 2.54 -5.61
N ARG A 41 -11.11 3.57 -4.94
CA ARG A 41 -11.30 3.55 -3.49
C ARG A 41 -12.37 2.54 -3.07
N LYS A 42 -13.50 2.51 -3.79
CA LYS A 42 -14.60 1.57 -3.54
C LYS A 42 -14.11 0.13 -3.68
N LEU A 43 -13.41 -0.17 -4.77
CA LEU A 43 -12.83 -1.49 -5.04
C LEU A 43 -11.86 -1.92 -3.93
N VAL A 44 -10.92 -1.06 -3.57
CA VAL A 44 -9.90 -1.37 -2.55
C VAL A 44 -10.57 -1.64 -1.19
N PHE A 45 -11.52 -0.80 -0.80
CA PHE A 45 -12.17 -0.93 0.50
C PHE A 45 -13.10 -2.14 0.57
N SER A 46 -13.80 -2.46 -0.52
CA SER A 46 -14.61 -3.69 -0.58
C SER A 46 -13.73 -4.94 -0.48
N GLU A 47 -12.61 -5.00 -1.21
CA GLU A 47 -11.71 -6.15 -1.17
C GLU A 47 -11.02 -6.29 0.20
N LEU A 48 -10.61 -5.20 0.84
CA LEU A 48 -10.06 -5.25 2.20
C LEU A 48 -11.09 -5.73 3.23
N TYR A 49 -12.34 -5.30 3.09
CA TYR A 49 -13.42 -5.74 3.97
C TYR A 49 -13.69 -7.24 3.80
N GLU A 50 -13.73 -7.73 2.57
CA GLU A 50 -13.87 -9.17 2.29
C GLU A 50 -12.65 -9.97 2.78
N ALA A 51 -11.44 -9.44 2.62
CA ALA A 51 -10.22 -10.06 3.15
C ALA A 51 -10.26 -10.17 4.69
N SER A 52 -10.74 -9.13 5.37
CA SER A 52 -10.93 -9.13 6.83
C SER A 52 -11.92 -10.22 7.27
N LYS A 53 -13.07 -10.35 6.58
CA LYS A 53 -14.06 -11.40 6.86
C LYS A 53 -13.51 -12.81 6.64
N GLN A 54 -12.88 -13.05 5.49
CA GLN A 54 -12.43 -14.38 5.10
C GLN A 54 -11.29 -14.87 5.98
N THR A 55 -10.36 -13.99 6.33
CA THR A 55 -9.19 -14.34 7.16
C THR A 55 -9.45 -14.25 8.66
N LYS A 56 -10.62 -13.74 9.08
CA LYS A 56 -10.98 -13.43 10.49
C LYS A 56 -10.00 -12.47 11.17
N ASN A 57 -9.24 -11.71 10.38
CA ASN A 57 -8.25 -10.75 10.87
C ASN A 57 -8.87 -9.36 10.95
N LEU A 58 -9.37 -9.01 12.13
CA LEU A 58 -10.00 -7.70 12.38
C LEU A 58 -9.05 -6.52 12.13
N TRP A 59 -7.74 -6.71 12.26
CA TRP A 59 -6.75 -5.66 12.04
C TRP A 59 -6.62 -5.22 10.57
N VAL A 60 -7.07 -6.04 9.62
CA VAL A 60 -6.94 -5.77 8.17
C VAL A 60 -7.88 -4.64 7.72
N PHE A 61 -9.03 -4.49 8.39
CA PHE A 61 -10.01 -3.48 8.04
C PHE A 61 -10.64 -2.88 9.30
N GLU A 62 -10.34 -1.61 9.55
CA GLU A 62 -10.95 -0.81 10.61
C GLU A 62 -12.10 0.04 10.01
N PRO A 63 -13.37 -0.16 10.43
CA PRO A 63 -14.51 0.58 9.89
C PRO A 63 -14.38 2.11 9.97
N LYS A 64 -13.73 2.63 11.03
CA LYS A 64 -13.55 4.07 11.21
C LYS A 64 -12.44 4.65 10.33
N TYR A 65 -11.44 3.85 9.98
CA TYR A 65 -10.27 4.26 9.21
C TYR A 65 -9.88 3.17 8.19
N PRO A 66 -10.68 3.01 7.11
CA PRO A 66 -10.48 1.94 6.14
C PRO A 66 -9.09 2.01 5.49
N GLY A 67 -8.42 0.85 5.40
CA GLY A 67 -7.05 0.73 4.87
C GLY A 67 -5.94 1.09 5.85
N LYS A 68 -6.25 1.46 7.10
CA LYS A 68 -5.27 1.65 8.16
C LYS A 68 -5.45 0.64 9.28
N SER A 69 -4.33 0.24 9.87
CA SER A 69 -4.25 -0.78 10.90
C SER A 69 -3.45 -0.27 12.10
N LYS A 70 -3.73 -0.85 13.27
CA LYS A 70 -2.95 -0.59 14.48
C LYS A 70 -1.65 -1.40 14.42
N ILE A 71 -0.52 -0.72 14.55
CA ILE A 71 0.81 -1.33 14.57
C ILE A 71 1.37 -1.18 15.99
N PHE A 72 2.25 -2.10 16.36
CA PHE A 72 3.01 -2.07 17.62
C PHE A 72 4.49 -1.85 17.31
N ASP A 73 5.17 -1.06 18.13
CA ASP A 73 6.61 -0.87 18.03
C ASP A 73 7.30 -2.20 18.38
N GLY A 74 8.13 -2.70 17.46
CA GLY A 74 8.88 -3.95 17.67
C GLY A 74 9.98 -3.85 18.74
N ARG A 75 10.34 -2.64 19.18
CA ARG A 75 11.35 -2.43 20.23
C ARG A 75 10.74 -2.43 21.63
N THR A 76 9.59 -1.76 21.82
CA THR A 76 8.96 -1.60 23.13
C THR A 76 7.73 -2.48 23.33
N GLY A 77 7.05 -2.87 22.24
CA GLY A 77 5.76 -3.55 22.27
C GLY A 77 4.55 -2.61 22.39
N ASP A 78 4.77 -1.30 22.51
CA ASP A 78 3.69 -0.33 22.66
C ASP A 78 2.98 -0.04 21.33
N PRO A 79 1.68 0.24 21.33
CA PRO A 79 0.96 0.63 20.12
C PRO A 79 1.35 2.03 19.66
N PHE A 80 1.45 2.23 18.34
CA PHE A 80 1.56 3.58 17.77
C PHE A 80 0.29 4.40 18.06
N GLU A 81 0.45 5.70 18.33
CA GLU A 81 -0.66 6.63 18.60
C GLU A 81 -1.58 6.79 17.37
N GLN A 82 -1.00 6.77 16.18
CA GLN A 82 -1.71 6.92 14.91
C GLN A 82 -1.82 5.59 14.19
N LEU A 83 -2.97 5.37 13.55
CA LEU A 83 -3.14 4.22 12.66
C LEU A 83 -2.30 4.40 11.40
N VAL A 84 -1.67 3.32 10.97
CA VAL A 84 -0.72 3.31 9.86
C VAL A 84 -1.27 2.45 8.74
N LEU A 85 -1.06 2.87 7.50
CA LEU A 85 -1.41 2.07 6.33
C LEU A 85 -0.39 0.96 6.13
N ILE A 86 -0.87 -0.28 6.06
CA ILE A 86 -0.07 -1.44 5.73
C ILE A 86 -0.48 -1.89 4.33
N GLY A 87 0.50 -2.19 3.49
CA GLY A 87 0.25 -2.59 2.12
C GLY A 87 1.36 -3.45 1.55
N LYS A 88 1.05 -4.16 0.47
CA LYS A 88 2.01 -4.90 -0.34
C LYS A 88 2.21 -4.15 -1.65
N SER A 89 3.29 -3.37 -1.73
CA SER A 89 3.63 -2.58 -2.92
C SER A 89 4.65 -3.31 -3.79
N TYR A 90 4.61 -3.07 -5.09
CA TYR A 90 5.62 -3.54 -6.02
C TYR A 90 6.75 -2.53 -6.11
N ILE A 91 7.95 -2.92 -5.65
CA ILE A 91 9.14 -2.06 -5.64
C ILE A 91 10.18 -2.67 -6.57
N LEU A 92 10.59 -1.89 -7.57
CA LEU A 92 11.65 -2.27 -8.50
C LEU A 92 13.02 -1.91 -7.92
N LYS A 93 13.97 -2.84 -8.06
CA LYS A 93 15.40 -2.55 -7.83
C LYS A 93 15.97 -1.94 -9.09
N LEU A 94 16.33 -0.66 -9.03
CA LEU A 94 16.98 0.04 -10.13
C LEU A 94 18.49 -0.23 -10.14
N ILE A 95 19.09 -0.14 -11.33
CA ILE A 95 20.54 -0.22 -11.49
C ILE A 95 21.16 1.09 -10.96
N HIS A 96 22.15 0.96 -10.09
CA HIS A 96 22.86 2.10 -9.53
C HIS A 96 24.04 2.47 -10.45
N GLN A 97 23.93 3.57 -11.19
CA GLN A 97 24.96 4.05 -12.13
C GLN A 97 25.98 5.01 -11.50
N VAL A 98 25.98 5.20 -10.17
CA VAL A 98 26.91 6.15 -9.53
C VAL A 98 28.35 5.62 -9.55
N ASP A 99 28.55 4.31 -9.55
CA ASP A 99 29.89 3.72 -9.66
C ASP A 99 30.58 4.06 -11.00
N GLU A 100 29.81 4.33 -12.07
CA GLU A 100 30.33 4.85 -13.35
C GLU A 100 30.62 6.37 -13.32
N LYS A 101 30.10 7.10 -12.33
CA LYS A 101 30.17 8.56 -12.23
C LYS A 101 31.19 9.07 -11.21
N ILE A 102 31.80 8.20 -10.42
CA ILE A 102 32.89 8.58 -9.50
C ILE A 102 34.17 8.76 -10.32
N HIS A 103 34.31 9.91 -10.95
CA HIS A 103 35.57 10.34 -11.54
C HIS A 103 36.47 10.89 -10.43
N ARG A 104 37.47 10.12 -10.00
CA ARG A 104 38.53 10.66 -9.13
C ARG A 104 39.43 11.57 -9.96
N ARG A 105 39.45 12.85 -9.59
CA ARG A 105 40.42 13.82 -10.10
C ARG A 105 41.56 13.90 -9.09
N SER A 106 42.76 13.47 -9.46
CA SER A 106 43.98 13.70 -8.67
C SER A 106 44.58 15.05 -9.08
N THR A 107 44.90 15.90 -8.09
CA THR A 107 45.77 17.07 -8.25
C THR A 107 47.23 16.66 -8.33
#